data_AF-A0A928MA48-F1
#
_entry.id   AF-A0A928MA48-F1
#
_cell.length_a   1.000
_cell.length_b   1.000
_cell.length_c   1.000
_cell.angle_alpha   90.00
_cell.angle_beta   90.00
_cell.angle_gamma   90.00
#
_symmetry.space_group_name_H-M   'P 1'
#
loop_
_entity.id
_entity.type
_entity.pdbx_description
1 polymer ?
#
loop_
_entity_poly.entity_id
_entity_poly.type
_entity_poly.pdbx_seq_one_letter_code
_entity_poly.pdbx_strand_id
1 'polypeptide(L)'
;MRRPEYYDAFRCIAGDCRHSCCIGWEIDLDEDTLRRWRSLPEAEKAAIFCHVEQGEPASIRLDETERCPFLNEAGLCRLILAHGEEILSQICRDHPRFRNFWGEEEEIGLGAACEAAAALILSQKNCPTMLDSDAPLSDPDAAALYALRERLFALAWAEDLTIPQREDAILSLACGNIPALSSSNG
;
A
#
# COMPACT_ATOMS: atom_id res chain seq x y z
N MET A 1 -13.25 -5.26 9.38
CA MET A 1 -12.22 -4.49 8.66
C MET A 1 -11.42 -3.70 9.67
N ARG A 2 -10.15 -4.08 9.89
CA ARG A 2 -9.23 -3.43 10.82
C ARG A 2 -8.38 -2.37 10.10
N ARG A 3 -8.18 -1.20 10.70
CA ARG A 3 -7.35 -0.13 10.11
C ARG A 3 -6.77 0.81 11.16
N PRO A 4 -5.63 1.49 10.91
CA PRO A 4 -5.15 2.52 11.81
C PRO A 4 -6.08 3.75 11.79
N GLU A 5 -6.23 4.44 12.91
CA GLU A 5 -7.13 5.60 13.06
C GLU A 5 -6.88 6.73 12.05
N TYR A 6 -5.63 6.91 11.60
CA TYR A 6 -5.26 7.94 10.62
C TYR A 6 -5.57 7.54 9.17
N TYR A 7 -6.00 6.31 8.90
CA TYR A 7 -6.14 5.77 7.55
C TYR A 7 -6.96 6.69 6.62
N ASP A 8 -8.12 7.16 7.09
CA ASP A 8 -9.04 7.98 6.30
C ASP A 8 -8.52 9.42 6.06
N ALA A 9 -7.52 9.85 6.84
CA ALA A 9 -6.91 11.18 6.71
C ALA A 9 -5.95 11.28 5.52
N PHE A 10 -5.54 10.16 4.92
CA PHE A 10 -4.61 10.17 3.80
C PHE A 10 -5.18 10.88 2.57
N ARG A 11 -4.37 11.79 2.01
CA ARG A 11 -4.62 12.46 0.75
C ARG A 11 -3.35 12.43 -0.10
N CYS A 12 -3.50 12.03 -1.36
CA CYS A 12 -2.42 12.12 -2.33
C CYS A 12 -2.10 13.59 -2.61
N ILE A 13 -0.82 13.94 -2.64
CA ILE A 13 -0.34 15.30 -2.97
C ILE A 13 -0.08 15.45 -4.49
N ALA A 14 -0.38 14.42 -5.28
CA ALA A 14 -0.33 14.42 -6.74
C ALA A 14 1.00 14.96 -7.29
N GLY A 15 0.96 16.03 -8.08
CA GLY A 15 2.13 16.63 -8.74
C GLY A 15 3.17 17.20 -7.79
N ASP A 16 2.82 17.42 -6.52
CA ASP A 16 3.75 17.94 -5.50
C ASP A 16 4.70 16.84 -4.95
N CYS A 17 4.56 15.58 -5.41
CA CYS A 17 5.43 14.49 -4.99
C CYS A 17 6.87 14.70 -5.50
N ARG A 18 7.84 14.76 -4.57
CA ARG A 18 9.29 14.72 -4.87
C ARG A 18 9.75 13.32 -5.23
N HIS A 19 9.14 12.32 -4.60
CA HIS A 19 9.37 10.89 -4.83
C HIS A 19 8.08 10.28 -5.38
N SER A 20 7.83 10.50 -6.67
CA SER A 20 6.59 10.07 -7.31
C SER A 20 6.51 8.54 -7.41
N CYS A 21 5.37 7.99 -6.99
CA CYS A 21 5.02 6.58 -7.21
C CYS A 21 4.81 6.23 -8.69
N CYS A 22 5.06 7.13 -9.63
CA CYS A 22 5.06 6.85 -11.06
C CYS A 22 6.48 6.75 -11.63
N ILE A 23 7.51 6.55 -10.79
CA ILE A 23 8.92 6.50 -11.17
C ILE A 23 9.63 5.35 -10.46
N GLY A 24 10.45 4.59 -11.19
CA GLY A 24 11.44 3.66 -10.62
C GLY A 24 10.93 2.29 -10.19
N TRP A 25 9.71 1.89 -10.56
CA TRP A 25 9.19 0.55 -10.28
C TRP A 25 8.16 0.10 -11.31
N GLU A 26 8.04 -1.21 -11.48
CA GLU A 26 7.10 -1.83 -12.40
C GLU A 26 5.65 -1.70 -11.93
N ILE A 27 4.76 -1.31 -12.85
CA ILE A 27 3.32 -1.16 -12.59
C ILE A 27 2.58 -2.22 -13.39
N ASP A 28 2.18 -3.29 -12.71
CA ASP A 28 1.37 -4.34 -13.31
C ASP A 28 -0.05 -3.87 -13.62
N LEU A 29 -0.61 -4.48 -14.66
CA LEU A 29 -1.95 -4.21 -15.16
C LEU A 29 -2.82 -5.44 -14.94
N ASP A 30 -3.85 -5.27 -14.11
CA ASP A 30 -4.91 -6.26 -13.94
C ASP A 30 -5.76 -6.41 -15.22
N GLU A 31 -6.41 -7.57 -15.36
CA GLU A 31 -7.21 -7.89 -16.54
C GLU A 31 -8.39 -6.93 -16.75
N ASP A 32 -8.99 -6.43 -15.66
CA ASP A 32 -10.08 -5.46 -15.72
C ASP A 32 -9.60 -4.14 -16.33
N THR A 33 -8.39 -3.70 -15.99
CA THR A 33 -7.73 -2.52 -16.58
C THR A 33 -7.49 -2.72 -18.06
N LEU A 34 -6.91 -3.86 -18.46
CA LEU A 34 -6.68 -4.15 -19.87
C LEU A 34 -7.99 -4.21 -20.67
N ARG A 35 -9.06 -4.78 -20.09
CA ARG A 35 -10.40 -4.78 -20.71
C ARG A 35 -10.95 -3.36 -20.87
N ARG A 36 -10.87 -2.53 -19.83
CA ARG A 36 -11.28 -1.11 -19.90
C ARG A 36 -10.51 -0.36 -20.98
N TRP A 37 -9.18 -0.47 -21.01
CA TRP A 37 -8.36 0.23 -22.00
C TRP A 37 -8.62 -0.24 -23.43
N ARG A 38 -8.94 -1.53 -23.64
CA ARG A 38 -9.34 -2.06 -24.96
C ARG A 38 -10.65 -1.50 -25.48
N SER A 39 -11.56 -1.05 -24.60
CA SER A 39 -12.84 -0.45 -24.97
C SER A 39 -12.78 1.04 -25.33
N LEU A 40 -11.61 1.67 -25.18
CA LEU A 40 -11.41 3.07 -25.55
C LEU A 40 -11.46 3.29 -27.07
N PRO A 41 -11.70 4.54 -27.52
CA PRO A 41 -11.57 4.91 -28.92
C PRO A 41 -10.21 4.48 -29.50
N GLU A 42 -10.17 4.08 -30.76
CA GLU A 42 -8.99 3.45 -31.38
C GLU A 42 -7.69 4.26 -31.20
N ALA A 43 -7.78 5.58 -31.36
CA ALA A 43 -6.62 6.46 -31.22
C ALA A 43 -6.06 6.48 -29.78
N GLU A 44 -6.94 6.52 -28.77
CA GLU A 44 -6.56 6.53 -27.36
C GLU A 44 -6.04 5.15 -26.93
N LYS A 45 -6.75 4.09 -27.33
CA LYS A 45 -6.31 2.71 -27.12
C LYS A 45 -4.91 2.51 -27.70
N ALA A 46 -4.66 2.90 -28.95
CA ALA A 46 -3.34 2.78 -29.56
C ALA A 46 -2.27 3.59 -28.81
N ALA A 47 -2.59 4.80 -28.36
CA ALA A 47 -1.69 5.66 -27.59
C ALA A 47 -1.38 5.14 -26.18
N ILE A 48 -2.27 4.35 -25.58
CA ILE A 48 -2.04 3.69 -24.28
C ILE A 48 -1.24 2.41 -24.47
N PHE A 49 -1.68 1.53 -25.39
CA PHE A 49 -1.06 0.22 -25.61
C PHE A 49 0.34 0.29 -26.21
N CYS A 50 0.74 1.42 -26.84
CA CYS A 50 2.13 1.62 -27.23
C CYS A 50 3.10 1.71 -26.04
N HIS A 51 2.58 1.88 -24.82
CA HIS A 51 3.33 1.91 -23.57
C HIS A 51 3.08 0.67 -22.69
N VAL A 52 2.37 -0.33 -23.19
CA VAL A 52 2.12 -1.58 -22.45
C VAL A 52 3.10 -2.65 -22.91
N GLU A 53 3.80 -3.25 -21.96
CA GLU A 53 4.57 -4.47 -22.16
C GLU A 53 3.65 -5.68 -21.94
N GLN A 54 3.59 -6.56 -22.93
CA GLN A 54 2.76 -7.76 -22.85
C GLN A 54 3.52 -8.83 -22.07
N GLY A 55 2.84 -9.52 -21.16
CA GLY A 55 3.42 -10.53 -20.29
C GLY A 55 2.35 -11.15 -19.38
N GLU A 56 2.80 -11.99 -18.45
CA GLU A 56 1.98 -12.56 -17.37
C GLU A 56 2.64 -12.22 -16.02
N PRO A 57 2.34 -11.05 -15.41
CA PRO A 57 1.36 -10.04 -15.83
C PRO A 57 1.88 -9.09 -16.93
N ALA A 58 0.95 -8.38 -17.58
CA ALA A 58 1.29 -7.23 -18.43
C ALA A 58 1.59 -6.01 -17.56
N SER A 59 2.47 -5.13 -18.00
CA SER A 59 2.90 -3.97 -17.20
C SER A 59 3.03 -2.70 -18.03
N ILE A 60 3.09 -1.54 -17.36
CA ILE A 60 3.40 -0.27 -18.02
C ILE A 60 4.91 -0.19 -18.23
N ARG A 61 5.33 -0.10 -19.49
CA ARG A 61 6.72 0.17 -19.84
C ARG A 61 7.06 1.62 -19.52
N LEU A 62 8.00 1.80 -18.59
CA LEU A 62 8.56 3.11 -18.24
C LEU A 62 9.48 3.62 -19.37
N ASP A 63 9.70 4.93 -19.41
CA ASP A 63 10.68 5.52 -20.32
C ASP A 63 12.13 5.29 -19.86
N GLU A 64 13.11 5.77 -20.64
CA GLU A 64 14.53 5.64 -20.33
C GLU A 64 14.98 6.29 -19.02
N THR A 65 14.14 7.14 -18.41
CA THR A 65 14.36 7.77 -17.10
C THR A 65 13.58 7.07 -15.98
N GLU A 66 13.09 5.85 -16.25
CA GLU A 66 12.23 5.07 -15.35
C GLU A 66 10.92 5.78 -14.99
N ARG A 67 10.44 6.68 -15.84
CA ARG A 67 9.25 7.48 -15.57
C ARG A 67 8.04 6.94 -16.34
N CYS A 68 6.89 6.93 -15.67
CA CYS A 68 5.64 6.49 -16.29
C CYS A 68 5.28 7.42 -17.47
N PRO A 69 5.02 6.86 -18.66
CA PRO A 69 4.73 7.68 -19.85
C PRO A 69 3.41 8.44 -19.76
N PHE A 70 2.54 8.09 -18.81
CA PHE A 70 1.30 8.80 -18.56
C PHE A 70 1.46 10.03 -17.65
N LEU A 71 2.63 10.27 -17.07
CA LEU A 71 2.89 11.42 -16.21
C LEU A 71 3.20 12.66 -17.07
N ASN A 72 2.49 13.77 -16.88
CA ASN A 72 2.77 15.03 -17.59
C ASN A 72 3.89 15.83 -16.92
N GLU A 73 4.34 16.94 -17.52
CA GLU A 73 5.43 17.78 -16.98
C GLU A 73 5.16 18.34 -15.57
N ALA A 74 3.88 18.47 -15.19
CA ALA A 74 3.45 18.90 -13.86
C ALA A 74 3.34 17.74 -12.84
N GLY A 75 3.81 16.54 -13.18
CA GLY A 75 3.75 15.37 -12.28
C GLY A 75 2.35 14.78 -12.12
N LEU A 76 1.41 15.06 -13.02
CA LEU A 76 0.03 14.55 -12.98
C LEU A 76 -0.20 13.48 -14.05
N CYS A 77 -0.94 12.44 -13.69
CA CYS A 77 -1.28 11.36 -14.63
C CYS A 77 -2.34 11.82 -15.64
N ARG A 78 -2.01 11.79 -16.94
CA ARG A 78 -2.91 12.21 -18.03
C ARG A 78 -4.14 11.32 -18.16
N LEU A 79 -4.07 10.05 -17.76
CA LEU A 79 -5.20 9.13 -17.83
C LEU A 79 -6.30 9.54 -16.85
N ILE A 80 -5.97 9.70 -15.57
CA ILE A 80 -6.97 10.11 -14.56
C ILE A 80 -7.51 11.51 -14.85
N LEU A 81 -6.68 12.43 -15.38
CA LEU A 81 -7.14 13.76 -15.79
C LEU A 81 -8.18 13.70 -16.91
N ALA A 82 -8.07 12.76 -17.85
CA ALA A 82 -8.97 12.64 -19.00
C ALA A 82 -10.23 11.81 -18.71
N HIS A 83 -10.11 10.75 -17.91
CA HIS A 83 -11.16 9.73 -17.76
C HIS A 83 -11.68 9.56 -16.33
N GLY A 84 -11.08 10.25 -15.35
CA GLY A 84 -11.37 10.06 -13.94
C GLY A 84 -10.74 8.79 -13.37
N GLU A 85 -11.07 8.46 -12.12
CA GLU A 85 -10.42 7.41 -11.35
C GLU A 85 -10.55 6.03 -12.01
N GLU A 86 -11.72 5.74 -12.59
CA GLU A 86 -12.09 4.46 -13.22
C GLU A 86 -11.21 4.04 -14.41
N ILE A 87 -10.24 4.84 -14.84
CA ILE A 87 -9.26 4.43 -15.84
C ILE A 87 -8.02 3.77 -15.25
N LEU A 88 -7.73 4.03 -13.98
CA LEU A 88 -6.49 3.60 -13.34
C LEU A 88 -6.47 2.08 -13.13
N SER A 89 -5.26 1.52 -13.21
CA SER A 89 -5.00 0.16 -12.73
C SER A 89 -5.27 0.03 -11.25
N GLN A 90 -5.53 -1.19 -10.79
CA GLN A 90 -5.72 -1.44 -9.36
C GLN A 90 -4.54 -0.90 -8.55
N ILE A 91 -3.30 -1.18 -8.99
CA ILE A 91 -2.08 -0.69 -8.35
C ILE A 91 -2.07 0.84 -8.24
N CYS A 92 -2.33 1.55 -9.34
CA CYS A 92 -2.34 3.02 -9.36
C CYS A 92 -3.45 3.63 -8.50
N ARG A 93 -4.59 2.95 -8.37
CA ARG A 93 -5.74 3.41 -7.58
C ARG A 93 -5.54 3.17 -6.09
N ASP A 94 -5.02 1.99 -5.75
CA ASP A 94 -4.88 1.56 -4.37
C ASP A 94 -3.68 2.24 -3.73
N HIS A 95 -2.54 2.38 -4.44
CA HIS A 95 -1.31 2.94 -3.86
C HIS A 95 -1.55 4.30 -3.18
N PRO A 96 -1.10 4.50 -1.93
CA PRO A 96 -0.27 3.62 -1.10
C PRO A 96 -1.06 2.72 -0.13
N ARG A 97 -2.36 2.54 -0.33
CA ARG A 97 -3.18 1.64 0.48
C ARG A 97 -2.85 0.20 0.16
N PHE A 98 -2.82 -0.63 1.20
CA PHE A 98 -2.71 -2.08 1.08
C PHE A 98 -3.86 -2.76 1.82
N ARG A 99 -4.07 -4.03 1.49
CA ARG A 99 -5.03 -4.93 2.14
C ARG A 99 -4.31 -6.23 2.49
N ASN A 100 -4.48 -6.70 3.71
CA ASN A 100 -4.04 -7.99 4.20
C ASN A 100 -5.29 -8.81 4.57
N PHE A 101 -5.29 -10.08 4.21
CA PHE A 101 -6.38 -11.00 4.51
C PHE A 101 -5.87 -12.10 5.43
N TRP A 102 -6.53 -12.28 6.57
CA TRP A 102 -6.24 -13.30 7.57
C TRP A 102 -7.51 -14.12 7.81
N GLY A 103 -7.65 -15.25 7.10
CA GLY A 103 -8.92 -15.97 7.05
C GLY A 103 -10.02 -15.08 6.46
N GLU A 104 -11.08 -14.84 7.24
CA GLU A 104 -12.19 -13.94 6.86
C GLU A 104 -11.94 -12.47 7.26
N GLU A 105 -10.83 -12.18 7.96
CA GLU A 105 -10.53 -10.85 8.46
C GLU A 105 -9.74 -10.02 7.43
N GLU A 106 -10.25 -8.83 7.12
CA GLU A 106 -9.55 -7.86 6.28
C GLU A 106 -8.92 -6.76 7.15
N GLU A 107 -7.62 -6.55 6.96
CA GLU A 107 -6.88 -5.41 7.51
C GLU A 107 -6.38 -4.51 6.39
N ILE A 108 -6.56 -3.20 6.54
CA ILE A 108 -6.11 -2.20 5.57
C ILE A 108 -5.17 -1.19 6.23
N GLY A 109 -4.22 -0.69 5.45
CA GLY A 109 -3.23 0.28 5.94
C GLY A 109 -2.61 1.11 4.81
N LEU A 110 -1.62 1.92 5.17
CA LEU A 110 -0.87 2.78 4.25
C LEU A 110 0.60 2.38 4.26
N GLY A 111 1.18 2.21 3.07
CA GLY A 111 2.59 1.94 2.88
C GLY A 111 3.44 3.21 2.96
N ALA A 112 4.57 3.14 3.67
CA ALA A 112 5.53 4.24 3.79
C ALA A 112 6.33 4.51 2.49
N ALA A 113 6.09 3.76 1.42
CA ALA A 113 6.68 4.01 0.10
C ALA A 113 6.20 5.33 -0.53
N CYS A 114 5.01 5.83 -0.15
CA CYS A 114 4.54 7.16 -0.55
C CYS A 114 4.95 8.20 0.49
N GLU A 115 5.60 9.28 0.07
CA GLU A 115 6.07 10.30 1.01
C GLU A 115 4.95 11.02 1.77
N ALA A 116 3.75 11.18 1.16
CA ALA A 116 2.59 11.75 1.83
C ALA A 116 2.03 10.80 2.91
N ALA A 117 2.01 9.49 2.63
CA ALA A 117 1.63 8.49 3.61
C ALA A 117 2.66 8.37 4.74
N ALA A 118 3.95 8.36 4.40
CA ALA A 118 5.03 8.37 5.38
C ALA A 118 4.96 9.60 6.28
N ALA A 119 4.76 10.80 5.72
CA ALA A 119 4.58 12.02 6.50
C ALA A 119 3.37 11.93 7.45
N LEU A 120 2.24 11.40 6.97
CA LEU A 120 1.07 11.18 7.82
C LEU A 120 1.37 10.21 8.97
N ILE A 121 1.98 9.06 8.70
CA ILE A 121 2.34 8.03 9.69
C ILE A 121 3.33 8.59 10.73
N LEU A 122 4.38 9.28 10.28
CA LEU A 122 5.45 9.79 11.14
C LEU A 122 5.05 11.05 11.90
N SER A 123 3.98 11.73 11.51
CA SER A 123 3.46 12.91 12.23
C SER A 123 2.60 12.55 13.45
N GLN A 124 2.27 11.28 13.66
CA GLN A 124 1.47 10.83 14.79
C GLN A 124 2.23 11.05 16.10
N LYS A 125 1.59 11.72 17.06
CA LYS A 125 2.20 12.04 18.36
C LYS A 125 2.24 10.86 19.33
N ASN A 126 1.26 9.96 19.20
CA ASN A 126 1.10 8.79 20.05
C ASN A 126 1.13 7.53 19.18
N CYS A 127 1.28 6.37 19.84
CA CYS A 127 1.06 5.09 19.18
C CYS A 127 -0.35 5.08 18.55
N PRO A 128 -0.48 4.87 17.24
CA PRO A 128 -1.77 4.90 16.57
C PRO A 128 -2.69 3.81 17.10
N THR A 129 -3.95 4.17 17.34
CA THR A 129 -4.99 3.18 17.69
C THR A 129 -5.42 2.42 16.44
N MET A 130 -5.58 1.10 16.56
CA MET A 130 -6.22 0.29 15.53
C MET A 130 -7.72 0.30 15.75
N LEU A 131 -8.47 0.69 14.72
CA LEU A 131 -9.92 0.61 14.69
C LEU A 131 -10.33 -0.74 14.13
N ASP A 132 -11.15 -1.47 14.90
CA ASP A 132 -11.63 -2.80 14.58
C ASP A 132 -13.11 -2.80 14.22
N SER A 133 -13.55 -3.85 13.54
CA SER A 133 -14.97 -4.21 13.55
C SER A 133 -15.34 -4.80 14.91
N ASP A 134 -16.59 -4.60 15.35
CA ASP A 134 -17.11 -5.16 16.60
C ASP A 134 -17.18 -6.71 16.62
N ALA A 135 -16.89 -7.36 15.49
CA ALA A 135 -16.83 -8.81 15.38
C ALA A 135 -15.53 -9.37 15.99
N PRO A 136 -15.60 -10.43 16.79
CA PRO A 136 -14.40 -11.11 17.28
C PRO A 136 -13.64 -11.76 16.13
N LEU A 137 -12.31 -11.76 16.21
CA LEU A 137 -11.46 -12.43 15.24
C LEU A 137 -11.77 -13.92 15.21
N SER A 138 -12.09 -14.42 14.03
CA SER A 138 -12.40 -15.84 13.80
C SER A 138 -11.15 -16.72 13.76
N ASP A 139 -10.03 -16.17 13.31
CA ASP A 139 -8.75 -16.87 13.13
C ASP A 139 -7.85 -16.70 14.39
N PRO A 140 -7.50 -17.80 15.09
CA PRO A 140 -6.64 -17.75 16.27
C PRO A 140 -5.20 -17.32 15.96
N ASP A 141 -4.68 -17.61 14.77
CA ASP A 141 -3.35 -17.18 14.34
C ASP A 141 -3.34 -15.67 14.09
N ALA A 142 -4.40 -15.14 13.46
CA ALA A 142 -4.60 -13.70 13.29
C ALA A 142 -4.66 -12.98 14.65
N ALA A 143 -5.43 -13.53 15.60
CA ALA A 143 -5.50 -12.98 16.96
C ALA A 143 -4.13 -12.96 17.66
N ALA A 144 -3.34 -14.03 17.53
CA ALA A 144 -2.00 -14.10 18.10
C ALA A 144 -1.04 -13.10 17.46
N LEU A 145 -1.07 -12.95 16.12
CA LEU A 145 -0.26 -11.98 15.40
C LEU A 145 -0.62 -10.53 15.75
N TYR A 146 -1.92 -10.24 15.90
CA TYR A 146 -2.36 -8.90 16.30
C TYR A 146 -1.95 -8.57 17.74
N ALA A 147 -2.05 -9.52 18.67
CA ALA A 147 -1.56 -9.33 20.04
C ALA A 147 -0.04 -9.12 20.09
N LEU A 148 0.74 -9.86 19.29
CA LEU A 148 2.18 -9.62 19.17
C LEU A 148 2.47 -8.22 18.62
N ARG A 149 1.77 -7.80 17.57
CA ARG A 149 1.94 -6.48 16.96
C ARG A 149 1.64 -5.35 17.93
N GLU A 150 0.57 -5.44 18.73
CA GLU A 150 0.24 -4.42 19.72
C GLU A 150 1.38 -4.24 20.74
N ARG A 151 2.01 -5.34 21.16
CA ARG A 151 3.19 -5.30 22.03
C ARG A 151 4.40 -4.68 21.35
N LEU A 152 4.64 -5.01 20.07
CA LEU A 152 5.73 -4.43 19.28
C LEU A 152 5.55 -2.91 19.13
N PHE A 153 4.33 -2.44 18.86
CA PHE A 153 4.03 -1.01 18.79
C PHE A 153 4.17 -0.31 20.14
N ALA A 154 3.70 -0.93 21.23
CA ALA A 154 3.90 -0.36 22.57
C ALA A 154 5.40 -0.16 22.90
N LEU A 155 6.27 -1.10 22.51
CA LEU A 155 7.72 -0.97 22.68
C LEU A 155 8.32 0.11 21.76
N ALA A 156 7.89 0.17 20.50
CA ALA A 156 8.38 1.17 19.55
C ALA A 156 8.05 2.61 19.97
N TRP A 157 6.94 2.81 20.68
CA TRP A 157 6.49 4.09 21.21
C TRP A 157 6.79 4.33 22.70
N ALA A 158 7.58 3.47 23.34
CA ALA A 158 7.94 3.61 24.76
C ALA A 158 8.81 4.86 25.00
N GLU A 159 8.21 5.94 25.53
CA GLU A 159 8.88 7.23 25.74
C GLU A 159 10.00 7.18 26.78
N ASP A 160 9.96 6.22 27.70
CA ASP A 160 10.96 5.99 28.74
C ASP A 160 12.21 5.24 28.25
N LEU A 161 12.19 4.72 27.01
CA LEU A 161 13.30 4.01 26.39
C LEU A 161 13.96 4.84 25.28
N THR A 162 15.29 4.75 25.21
CA THR A 162 16.07 5.22 24.05
C THR A 162 15.84 4.32 22.83
N ILE A 163 16.15 4.80 21.62
CA ILE A 163 16.01 4.01 20.39
C ILE A 163 16.71 2.64 20.48
N PRO A 164 17.99 2.53 20.90
CA PRO A 164 18.65 1.22 21.02
C PRO A 164 17.98 0.28 22.03
N GLN A 165 17.41 0.82 23.12
CA GLN A 165 16.69 0.01 24.11
C GLN A 165 15.36 -0.51 23.54
N ARG A 166 14.66 0.30 22.72
CA ARG A 166 13.45 -0.13 22.03
C ARG A 166 13.76 -1.23 21.01
N GLU A 167 14.84 -1.05 20.24
CA GLU A 167 15.32 -2.05 19.28
C GLU A 167 15.64 -3.38 19.96
N ASP A 168 16.41 -3.36 21.06
CA ASP A 168 16.76 -4.56 21.82
C ASP A 168 15.52 -5.26 22.41
N ALA A 169 14.57 -4.49 22.96
CA ALA A 169 13.32 -5.02 23.48
C ALA A 169 12.44 -5.66 22.38
N ILE A 170 12.34 -5.01 21.22
CA ILE A 170 11.60 -5.50 20.05
C ILE A 170 12.23 -6.80 19.53
N LEU A 171 13.55 -6.83 19.35
CA LEU A 171 14.27 -8.01 18.88
C LEU A 171 14.15 -9.16 19.88
N SER A 172 14.28 -8.88 21.18
CA SER A 172 14.10 -9.88 22.24
C SER A 172 12.68 -10.47 22.24
N LEU A 173 11.67 -9.62 22.03
CA LEU A 173 10.28 -10.06 21.91
C LEU A 173 10.08 -10.96 20.68
N ALA A 174 10.62 -10.56 19.53
CA ALA A 174 10.51 -11.29 18.28
C ALA A 174 11.28 -12.62 18.29
N CYS A 175 12.46 -12.69 18.91
CA CYS A 175 13.24 -13.93 18.94
C CYS A 175 12.71 -14.99 19.92
N GLY A 176 11.94 -14.59 20.94
CA GLY A 176 11.47 -15.50 21.99
C GLY A 176 9.95 -15.78 22.01
N ASN A 177 9.13 -14.99 21.32
CA ASN A 177 7.67 -15.03 21.48
C ASN A 177 6.88 -14.93 20.17
N ILE A 178 7.45 -15.30 19.02
CA ILE A 178 6.65 -15.48 17.80
C ILE A 178 5.66 -16.63 18.05
N PRO A 179 4.33 -16.40 17.92
CA PRO A 179 3.34 -17.46 18.05
C PRO A 179 3.67 -18.61 17.10
N ALA A 180 3.52 -19.85 17.57
CA ALA A 180 3.53 -21.00 16.68
C ALA A 180 2.26 -20.93 15.83
N LEU A 181 2.40 -20.48 14.59
CA LEU A 181 1.30 -20.45 13.63
C LEU A 181 0.92 -21.89 13.30
N SER A 182 -0.38 -22.15 13.15
CA SER A 182 -0.83 -23.45 12.69
C SER A 182 -0.23 -23.73 11.31
N SER A 183 0.37 -24.91 11.12
CA SER A 183 0.90 -25.31 9.83
C SER A 183 -0.26 -25.37 8.84
N SER A 184 -0.35 -24.41 7.92
CA SER A 184 -1.28 -24.50 6.79
C SER A 184 -0.79 -25.62 5.87
N ASN A 185 -1.25 -26.84 6.11
CA ASN A 185 -1.35 -27.86 5.07
C ASN A 185 -2.52 -27.43 4.17
N GLY A 186 -2.21 -26.91 2.99
CA GLY A 186 -3.15 -26.56 1.94
C GLY A 186 -2.41 -26.29 0.64
#